data_AF-A0A0Q5D1K4-F1
#
_entry.id   AF-A0A0Q5D1K4-F1
#
_cell.length_a   1.000
_cell.length_b   1.000
_cell.length_c   1.000
_cell.angle_alpha   90.00
_cell.angle_beta   90.00
_cell.angle_gamma   90.00
#
_symmetry.space_group_name_H-M   'P 1'
#
loop_
_entity.id
_entity.type
_entity.pdbx_description
1 polymer ?
#
loop_
_entity_poly.entity_id
_entity_poly.type
_entity_poly.pdbx_seq_one_letter_code
_entity_poly.pdbx_strand_id
1 'polypeptide(L)'
;MPLISYAQNAEDVLLWRALRTVQDGFYIDVGANDPQHDSMTRLFYDAGWHGINIEPMPSYRAILQRARPRDINLALACGAADGRITLFDTPDVNGWASTDAATAQAHRAAGIAVVEIEVPVRTLAGICAEHAPATIHFLKIDVEGFEGEVLRGMDLRRWRPWILVIEATVPNSTVASHADWEPLVLAGDYRFAYFDGLNRYYVAAEQAQLLPLLAVPPNVFDGYISYHLDHAWRTIDDLTGRLAQLQKLQQAALQQQAEAAAQAAQLQAHLDAIHASTSWRVTRPLRAAGRLIQSGAVRTVPATVLRAALRRTLVTLAQWTPLRRVTFALLRRAPALQRRCLAWYAAVRGASSEIVPPGVPPALAHLPQSARRVLADLERPPQPDDR
;
A
#
# COMPACT_ATOMS: atom_id res chain seq x y z
N MET A 1 -18.05 -16.63 -17.22
CA MET A 1 -16.71 -16.89 -16.65
C MET A 1 -16.47 -18.39 -16.72
N PRO A 2 -15.23 -18.86 -16.98
CA PRO A 2 -14.93 -20.29 -16.98
C PRO A 2 -15.23 -20.91 -15.60
N LEU A 3 -15.51 -22.21 -15.58
CA LEU A 3 -15.61 -22.98 -14.35
C LEU A 3 -14.23 -23.01 -13.66
N ILE A 4 -14.17 -22.86 -12.34
CA ILE A 4 -12.90 -22.92 -11.60
C ILE A 4 -12.84 -24.26 -10.88
N SER A 5 -11.80 -25.04 -11.16
CA SER A 5 -11.48 -26.28 -10.45
C SER A 5 -10.54 -25.99 -9.29
N TYR A 6 -10.88 -26.52 -8.12
CA TYR A 6 -10.10 -26.39 -6.89
C TYR A 6 -9.39 -27.70 -6.53
N ALA A 7 -9.71 -28.80 -7.20
CA ALA A 7 -9.18 -30.13 -6.92
C ALA A 7 -7.85 -30.41 -7.65
N GLN A 8 -7.09 -31.41 -7.18
CA GLN A 8 -5.74 -31.73 -7.67
C GLN A 8 -5.76 -32.29 -9.11
N ASN A 9 -6.66 -33.23 -9.37
CA ASN A 9 -6.84 -33.94 -10.63
C ASN A 9 -8.17 -33.56 -11.33
N ALA A 10 -8.71 -32.38 -11.02
CA ALA A 10 -9.99 -31.89 -11.55
C ALA A 10 -11.19 -32.82 -11.26
N GLU A 11 -11.14 -33.53 -10.14
CA GLU A 11 -12.20 -34.41 -9.64
C GLU A 11 -13.53 -33.66 -9.49
N ASP A 12 -13.47 -32.41 -9.02
CA ASP A 12 -14.62 -31.54 -8.89
C ASP A 12 -15.28 -31.22 -10.24
N VAL A 13 -14.51 -31.06 -11.31
CA VAL A 13 -15.02 -30.88 -12.67
C VAL A 13 -15.69 -32.14 -13.19
N LEU A 14 -15.08 -33.30 -12.93
CA LEU A 14 -15.64 -34.60 -13.32
C LEU A 14 -16.99 -34.83 -12.64
N LEU A 15 -17.06 -34.59 -11.33
CA LEU A 15 -18.30 -34.63 -10.56
C LEU A 15 -19.30 -33.59 -11.07
N TRP A 16 -18.85 -32.37 -11.35
CA TRP A 16 -19.72 -31.29 -11.85
C TRP A 16 -20.36 -31.64 -13.19
N ARG A 17 -19.62 -32.28 -14.10
CA ARG A 17 -20.17 -32.79 -15.36
C ARG A 17 -21.35 -33.74 -15.12
N ALA A 18 -21.25 -34.60 -14.11
CA ALA A 18 -22.30 -35.56 -13.76
C ALA A 18 -23.47 -34.92 -12.98
N LEU A 19 -23.20 -33.90 -12.15
CA LEU A 19 -24.14 -33.43 -11.12
C LEU A 19 -24.63 -31.99 -11.29
N ARG A 20 -24.14 -31.21 -12.26
CA ARG A 20 -24.49 -29.77 -12.44
C ARG A 20 -25.98 -29.45 -12.60
N THR A 21 -26.81 -30.45 -12.90
CA THR A 21 -28.27 -30.28 -13.02
C THR A 21 -29.00 -30.37 -11.68
N VAL A 22 -28.33 -30.88 -10.64
CA VAL A 22 -28.86 -30.96 -9.28
C VAL A 22 -28.75 -29.58 -8.61
N GLN A 23 -29.87 -29.14 -8.04
CA GLN A 23 -29.93 -27.93 -7.21
C GLN A 23 -29.80 -28.30 -5.74
N ASP A 24 -29.10 -27.47 -4.97
CA ASP A 24 -28.94 -27.61 -3.51
C ASP A 24 -28.52 -29.02 -3.07
N GLY A 25 -27.56 -29.60 -3.78
CA GLY A 25 -27.10 -30.95 -3.50
C GLY A 25 -26.31 -31.07 -2.20
N PHE A 26 -26.05 -32.31 -1.82
CA PHE A 26 -25.44 -32.69 -0.55
C PHE A 26 -24.24 -33.62 -0.75
N TYR A 27 -23.11 -33.27 -0.15
CA TYR A 27 -21.88 -34.07 -0.18
C TYR A 27 -21.42 -34.48 1.22
N ILE A 28 -20.60 -35.52 1.26
CA ILE A 28 -19.84 -35.90 2.45
C ILE A 28 -18.37 -35.98 2.05
N ASP A 29 -17.52 -35.29 2.80
CA ASP A 29 -16.09 -35.16 2.56
C ASP A 29 -15.34 -35.72 3.77
N VAL A 30 -14.85 -36.96 3.64
CA VAL A 30 -14.03 -37.63 4.66
C VAL A 30 -12.56 -37.37 4.33
N GLY A 31 -11.86 -36.69 5.24
CA GLY A 31 -10.53 -36.11 4.99
C GLY A 31 -10.63 -34.76 4.29
N ALA A 32 -11.46 -33.86 4.83
CA ALA A 32 -11.83 -32.61 4.15
C ALA A 32 -10.69 -31.60 4.02
N ASN A 33 -9.69 -31.64 4.91
CA ASN A 33 -8.47 -30.83 4.83
C ASN A 33 -8.74 -29.32 4.58
N ASP A 34 -8.04 -28.67 3.64
CA ASP A 34 -8.22 -27.26 3.29
C ASP A 34 -9.53 -27.03 2.49
N PRO A 35 -10.38 -26.06 2.88
CA PRO A 35 -11.65 -25.79 2.19
C PRO A 35 -11.51 -25.13 0.81
N GLN A 36 -10.30 -24.85 0.34
CA GLN A 36 -10.07 -24.13 -0.91
C GLN A 36 -8.97 -24.75 -1.75
N HIS A 37 -7.84 -25.11 -1.15
CA HIS A 37 -6.76 -25.79 -1.85
C HIS A 37 -7.05 -27.27 -1.92
N ASP A 38 -6.89 -27.86 -3.10
CA ASP A 38 -7.10 -29.30 -3.33
C ASP A 38 -8.51 -29.80 -2.95
N SER A 39 -9.49 -28.89 -2.94
CA SER A 39 -10.84 -29.15 -2.43
C SER A 39 -11.77 -29.63 -3.54
N MET A 40 -12.22 -30.89 -3.44
CA MET A 40 -13.23 -31.44 -4.37
C MET A 40 -14.64 -30.87 -4.16
N THR A 41 -14.88 -30.23 -3.01
CA THR A 41 -16.20 -29.72 -2.60
C THR A 41 -16.37 -28.21 -2.83
N ARG A 42 -15.28 -27.47 -3.07
CA ARG A 42 -15.31 -26.00 -3.20
C ARG A 42 -16.19 -25.51 -4.32
N LEU A 43 -16.08 -26.13 -5.48
CA LEU A 43 -16.91 -25.80 -6.63
C LEU A 43 -18.41 -25.95 -6.31
N PHE A 44 -18.79 -27.06 -5.67
CA PHE A 44 -20.18 -27.34 -5.29
C PHE A 44 -20.70 -26.36 -4.24
N TYR A 45 -19.88 -26.07 -3.22
CA TYR A 45 -20.23 -25.11 -2.19
C TYR A 45 -20.50 -23.73 -2.80
N ASP A 46 -19.62 -23.24 -3.68
CA ASP A 46 -19.81 -21.94 -4.33
C ASP A 46 -21.08 -21.93 -5.22
N ALA A 47 -21.51 -23.09 -5.72
CA ALA A 47 -22.76 -23.29 -6.44
C ALA A 47 -24.01 -23.45 -5.56
N GLY A 48 -23.91 -23.30 -4.24
CA GLY A 48 -25.05 -23.35 -3.32
C GLY A 48 -25.18 -24.63 -2.50
N TRP A 49 -24.37 -25.64 -2.81
CA TRP A 49 -24.42 -26.92 -2.10
C TRP A 49 -23.89 -26.78 -0.68
N HIS A 50 -24.18 -27.79 0.14
CA HIS A 50 -23.68 -27.92 1.50
C HIS A 50 -23.49 -29.39 1.86
N GLY A 51 -22.73 -29.68 2.90
CA GLY A 51 -22.43 -31.06 3.25
C GLY A 51 -21.85 -31.26 4.63
N ILE A 52 -21.18 -32.39 4.81
CA ILE A 52 -20.43 -32.73 6.01
C ILE A 52 -18.95 -32.77 5.65
N ASN A 53 -18.15 -31.98 6.37
CA ASN A 53 -16.69 -32.03 6.30
C ASN A 53 -16.18 -32.74 7.56
N ILE A 54 -15.45 -33.85 7.39
CA ILE A 54 -14.88 -34.63 8.47
C ILE A 54 -13.36 -34.51 8.36
N GLU A 55 -12.77 -33.82 9.33
CA GLU A 55 -11.34 -33.52 9.37
C GLU A 55 -10.84 -33.58 10.81
N PRO A 56 -10.06 -34.59 11.19
CA PRO A 56 -9.62 -34.76 12.58
C PRO A 56 -8.59 -33.72 13.02
N MET A 57 -7.83 -33.12 12.10
CA MET A 57 -6.72 -32.26 12.46
C MET A 57 -7.21 -30.92 13.05
N PRO A 58 -6.76 -30.53 14.26
CA PRO A 58 -7.19 -29.29 14.89
C PRO A 58 -6.89 -28.02 14.09
N SER A 59 -5.83 -28.02 13.27
CA SER A 59 -5.40 -26.88 12.45
C SER A 59 -6.46 -26.49 11.40
N TYR A 60 -7.17 -27.46 10.83
CA TYR A 60 -8.18 -27.20 9.80
C TYR A 60 -9.55 -26.86 10.37
N ARG A 61 -9.85 -27.24 11.61
CA ARG A 61 -11.16 -27.00 12.23
C ARG A 61 -11.63 -25.55 12.10
N ALA A 62 -10.80 -24.59 12.53
CA ALA A 62 -11.19 -23.18 12.52
C ALA A 62 -11.31 -22.62 11.09
N ILE A 63 -10.47 -23.11 10.18
CA ILE A 63 -10.44 -22.70 8.77
C ILE A 63 -11.71 -23.19 8.08
N LEU A 64 -12.06 -24.46 8.22
CA LEU A 64 -13.29 -25.07 7.73
C LEU A 64 -14.53 -24.35 8.27
N GLN A 65 -14.62 -24.14 9.58
CA GLN A 65 -15.77 -23.43 10.18
C GLN A 65 -15.96 -22.01 9.63
N ARG A 66 -14.87 -21.30 9.37
CA ARG A 66 -14.93 -19.94 8.80
C ARG A 66 -15.29 -19.96 7.32
N ALA A 67 -14.71 -20.86 6.54
CA ALA A 67 -14.87 -20.91 5.08
C ALA A 67 -16.17 -21.62 4.64
N ARG A 68 -16.67 -22.53 5.47
CA ARG A 68 -17.81 -23.42 5.21
C ARG A 68 -18.94 -23.29 6.25
N PRO A 69 -19.48 -22.09 6.51
CA PRO A 69 -20.53 -21.91 7.53
C PRO A 69 -21.85 -22.64 7.24
N ARG A 70 -22.12 -23.08 5.99
CA ARG A 70 -23.29 -23.91 5.67
C ARG A 70 -23.06 -25.40 5.90
N ASP A 71 -21.81 -25.83 6.00
CA ASP A 71 -21.46 -27.23 6.19
C ASP A 71 -21.43 -27.59 7.68
N ILE A 72 -21.65 -28.86 7.93
CA ILE A 72 -21.41 -29.47 9.24
C ILE A 72 -19.93 -29.85 9.28
N ASN A 73 -19.15 -29.11 10.06
CA ASN A 73 -17.70 -29.29 10.15
C ASN A 73 -17.34 -30.07 11.43
N LEU A 74 -16.90 -31.32 11.29
CA LEU A 74 -16.66 -32.27 12.38
C LEU A 74 -15.15 -32.49 12.58
N ALA A 75 -14.69 -32.21 13.81
CA ALA A 75 -13.29 -32.38 14.22
C ALA A 75 -13.06 -33.78 14.83
N LEU A 76 -13.16 -34.81 13.99
CA LEU A 76 -13.02 -36.22 14.36
C LEU A 76 -12.56 -37.05 13.16
N ALA A 77 -12.01 -38.23 13.42
CA ALA A 77 -11.70 -39.22 12.40
C ALA A 77 -12.92 -40.10 12.09
N CYS A 78 -12.91 -40.78 10.95
CA CYS A 78 -13.91 -41.76 10.58
C CYS A 78 -13.29 -43.16 10.52
N GLY A 79 -13.97 -44.19 11.03
CA GLY A 79 -13.43 -45.56 11.06
C GLY A 79 -14.48 -46.63 11.32
N ALA A 80 -14.05 -47.87 11.55
CA ALA A 80 -14.95 -49.03 11.65
C ALA A 80 -15.79 -49.07 12.94
N ALA A 81 -15.37 -48.37 13.99
CA ALA A 81 -16.06 -48.29 15.28
C ALA A 81 -15.84 -46.93 15.95
N ASP A 82 -16.77 -46.56 16.84
CA ASP A 82 -16.64 -45.37 17.67
C ASP A 82 -15.53 -45.56 18.73
N GLY A 83 -14.75 -44.52 19.02
CA GLY A 83 -13.64 -44.61 19.98
C GLY A 83 -12.67 -43.43 19.90
N ARG A 84 -11.39 -43.71 20.10
CA ARG A 84 -10.28 -42.77 19.88
C ARG A 84 -9.18 -43.43 19.04
N ILE A 85 -8.46 -42.61 18.27
CA ILE A 85 -7.33 -43.04 17.45
C ILE A 85 -6.19 -42.02 17.57
N THR A 86 -4.96 -42.51 17.48
CA THR A 86 -3.76 -41.67 17.40
C THR A 86 -3.48 -41.33 15.95
N LEU A 87 -3.33 -40.04 15.67
CA LEU A 87 -2.82 -39.52 14.40
C LEU A 87 -1.37 -39.08 14.57
N PHE A 88 -0.58 -39.34 13.54
CA PHE A 88 0.79 -38.90 13.39
C PHE A 88 0.81 -37.76 12.37
N ASP A 89 0.88 -36.53 12.87
CA ASP A 89 0.92 -35.31 12.07
C ASP A 89 2.36 -34.95 11.68
N THR A 90 2.54 -34.37 10.51
CA THR A 90 3.78 -33.74 10.05
C THR A 90 3.52 -32.23 9.88
N PRO A 91 3.74 -31.40 10.91
CA PRO A 91 3.27 -30.01 10.91
C PRO A 91 3.77 -29.13 9.75
N ASP A 92 4.90 -29.52 9.14
CA ASP A 92 5.52 -28.81 8.03
C ASP A 92 4.98 -29.25 6.65
N VAL A 93 4.17 -30.31 6.58
CA VAL A 93 3.65 -30.90 5.34
C VAL A 93 2.15 -31.17 5.46
N ASN A 94 1.35 -30.42 4.70
CA ASN A 94 -0.10 -30.58 4.67
C ASN A 94 -0.51 -31.90 4.01
N GLY A 95 -1.56 -32.53 4.54
CA GLY A 95 -2.15 -33.75 3.99
C GLY A 95 -1.49 -35.05 4.46
N TRP A 96 -0.29 -35.02 5.03
CA TRP A 96 0.47 -36.24 5.36
C TRP A 96 0.15 -36.86 6.73
N ALA A 97 -0.94 -36.42 7.37
CA ALA A 97 -1.32 -36.97 8.67
C ALA A 97 -1.84 -38.40 8.48
N SER A 98 -1.21 -39.36 9.17
CA SER A 98 -1.54 -40.78 9.02
C SER A 98 -1.88 -41.41 10.38
N THR A 99 -2.67 -42.50 10.35
CA THR A 99 -2.87 -43.38 11.50
C THR A 99 -1.80 -44.48 11.58
N ASP A 100 -0.94 -44.63 10.57
CA ASP A 100 0.06 -45.69 10.51
C ASP A 100 1.38 -45.30 11.21
N ALA A 101 1.70 -46.04 12.28
CA ALA A 101 2.93 -45.86 13.03
C ALA A 101 4.19 -46.18 12.22
N ALA A 102 4.12 -47.07 11.21
CA ALA A 102 5.26 -47.37 10.36
C ALA A 102 5.60 -46.20 9.43
N THR A 103 4.58 -45.57 8.84
CA THR A 103 4.68 -44.32 8.06
C THR A 103 5.29 -43.20 8.89
N ALA A 104 4.79 -43.00 10.13
CA ALA A 104 5.37 -42.05 11.08
C ALA A 104 6.84 -42.34 11.38
N GLN A 105 7.22 -43.61 11.53
CA GLN A 105 8.61 -44.01 11.76
C GLN A 105 9.50 -43.76 10.54
N ALA A 106 9.00 -43.99 9.33
CA ALA A 106 9.70 -43.67 8.09
C ALA A 106 9.94 -42.16 7.95
N HIS A 107 8.95 -41.33 8.26
CA HIS A 107 9.09 -39.86 8.27
C HIS A 107 10.13 -39.39 9.29
N ARG A 108 10.09 -39.93 10.52
CA ARG A 108 11.11 -39.64 11.53
C ARG A 108 12.52 -40.03 11.06
N ALA A 109 12.65 -41.20 10.41
CA ALA A 109 13.92 -41.66 9.86
C ALA A 109 14.44 -40.76 8.72
N ALA A 110 13.53 -40.12 7.97
CA ALA A 110 13.83 -39.13 6.95
C ALA A 110 14.12 -37.71 7.52
N GLY A 111 14.10 -37.53 8.84
CA GLY A 111 14.34 -36.25 9.49
C GLY A 111 13.13 -35.30 9.49
N ILE A 112 11.94 -35.79 9.16
CA ILE A 112 10.69 -35.02 9.18
C ILE A 112 10.14 -35.03 10.62
N ALA A 113 9.71 -33.87 11.10
CA ALA A 113 9.07 -33.75 12.41
C ALA A 113 7.72 -34.45 12.43
N VAL A 114 7.46 -35.27 13.45
CA VAL A 114 6.19 -35.99 13.63
C VAL A 114 5.63 -35.74 15.02
N VAL A 115 4.37 -35.36 15.10
CA VAL A 115 3.62 -35.10 16.34
C VAL A 115 2.48 -36.11 16.47
N GLU A 116 2.25 -36.61 17.68
CA GLU A 116 1.17 -37.55 17.97
C GLU A 116 -0.02 -36.81 18.58
N ILE A 117 -1.22 -37.06 18.05
CA ILE A 117 -2.45 -36.41 18.49
C ILE A 117 -3.55 -37.46 18.63
N GLU A 118 -4.14 -37.59 19.81
CA GLU A 118 -5.33 -38.42 19.99
C GLU A 118 -6.61 -37.66 19.62
N VAL A 119 -7.37 -38.23 18.68
CA VAL A 119 -8.63 -37.66 18.21
C VAL A 119 -9.80 -38.63 18.42
N PRO A 120 -11.04 -38.14 18.57
CA PRO A 120 -12.22 -39.00 18.52
C PRO A 120 -12.35 -39.67 17.15
N VAL A 121 -12.83 -40.90 17.11
CA VAL A 121 -13.25 -41.59 15.88
C VAL A 121 -14.71 -42.00 15.99
N ARG A 122 -15.46 -41.88 14.90
CA ARG A 122 -16.85 -42.36 14.77
C ARG A 122 -17.05 -43.15 13.49
N THR A 123 -18.05 -44.01 13.48
CA THR A 123 -18.53 -44.66 12.26
C THR A 123 -19.20 -43.66 11.31
N LEU A 124 -18.96 -43.81 10.01
CA LEU A 124 -19.62 -42.95 9.01
C LEU A 124 -21.14 -43.12 9.06
N ALA A 125 -21.61 -44.35 9.28
CA ALA A 125 -23.04 -44.62 9.46
C ALA A 125 -23.65 -43.86 10.65
N GLY A 126 -22.91 -43.73 11.76
CA GLY A 126 -23.33 -42.96 12.93
C GLY A 126 -23.37 -41.46 12.67
N ILE A 127 -22.39 -40.93 11.94
CA ILE A 127 -22.37 -39.52 11.50
C ILE A 127 -23.55 -39.24 10.57
N CYS A 128 -23.79 -40.10 9.58
CA CYS A 128 -24.92 -39.98 8.67
C CYS A 128 -26.26 -40.03 9.40
N ALA A 129 -26.41 -40.90 10.41
CA ALA A 129 -27.63 -40.99 11.20
C ALA A 129 -27.99 -39.70 11.94
N GLU A 130 -27.00 -38.89 12.28
CA GLU A 130 -27.19 -37.64 13.01
C GLU A 130 -27.39 -36.44 12.07
N HIS A 131 -26.75 -36.47 10.90
CA HIS A 131 -26.54 -35.26 10.09
C HIS A 131 -26.94 -35.38 8.63
N ALA A 132 -26.92 -36.58 8.05
CA ALA A 132 -27.13 -36.74 6.61
C ALA A 132 -28.63 -36.67 6.26
N PRO A 133 -28.99 -36.00 5.16
CA PRO A 133 -30.34 -36.04 4.62
C PRO A 133 -30.61 -37.38 3.93
N ALA A 134 -31.84 -37.54 3.42
CA ALA A 134 -32.24 -38.73 2.68
C ALA A 134 -31.44 -38.94 1.37
N THR A 135 -30.94 -37.87 0.76
CA THR A 135 -30.24 -37.92 -0.53
C THR A 135 -28.82 -37.39 -0.38
N ILE A 136 -27.84 -38.25 -0.61
CA ILE A 136 -26.42 -37.91 -0.67
C ILE A 136 -25.99 -38.04 -2.13
N HIS A 137 -25.40 -37.00 -2.69
CA HIS A 137 -25.07 -36.96 -4.11
C HIS A 137 -23.68 -37.51 -4.37
N PHE A 138 -22.71 -37.17 -3.52
CA PHE A 138 -21.43 -37.86 -3.52
C PHE A 138 -20.82 -37.97 -2.13
N LEU A 139 -19.99 -39.01 -1.97
CA LEU A 139 -19.15 -39.24 -0.81
C LEU A 139 -17.70 -39.34 -1.31
N LYS A 140 -16.83 -38.49 -0.76
CA LYS A 140 -15.39 -38.55 -0.95
C LYS A 140 -14.72 -39.16 0.28
N ILE A 141 -13.80 -40.09 0.07
CA ILE A 141 -12.98 -40.72 1.11
C ILE A 141 -11.53 -40.70 0.66
N ASP A 142 -10.70 -40.02 1.45
CA ASP A 142 -9.29 -39.80 1.19
C ASP A 142 -8.68 -39.48 2.57
N VAL A 143 -8.16 -40.53 3.19
CA VAL A 143 -7.72 -40.54 4.60
C VAL A 143 -6.37 -41.22 4.72
N GLU A 144 -5.54 -41.08 3.69
CA GLU A 144 -4.13 -41.46 3.65
C GLU A 144 -3.89 -42.93 4.05
N GLY A 145 -4.69 -43.84 3.47
CA GLY A 145 -4.56 -45.29 3.66
C GLY A 145 -5.54 -45.90 4.68
N PHE A 146 -6.44 -45.10 5.26
CA PHE A 146 -7.45 -45.56 6.23
C PHE A 146 -8.84 -45.79 5.58
N GLU A 147 -8.95 -45.78 4.25
CA GLU A 147 -10.22 -45.82 3.50
C GLU A 147 -11.02 -47.09 3.81
N GLY A 148 -10.34 -48.22 3.96
CA GLY A 148 -10.96 -49.50 4.29
C GLY A 148 -11.67 -49.49 5.64
N GLU A 149 -11.11 -48.83 6.65
CA GLU A 149 -11.72 -48.69 7.97
C GLU A 149 -12.94 -47.76 7.93
N VAL A 150 -12.87 -46.66 7.17
CA VAL A 150 -14.03 -45.79 6.93
C VAL A 150 -15.18 -46.58 6.29
N LEU A 151 -14.89 -47.40 5.27
CA LEU A 151 -15.88 -48.21 4.57
C LEU A 151 -16.46 -49.32 5.44
N ARG A 152 -15.67 -49.93 6.34
CA ARG A 152 -16.18 -50.91 7.33
C ARG A 152 -17.17 -50.26 8.32
N GLY A 153 -17.00 -48.98 8.61
CA GLY A 153 -17.91 -48.19 9.45
C GLY A 153 -19.13 -47.61 8.71
N MET A 154 -19.32 -47.96 7.44
CA MET A 154 -20.38 -47.42 6.59
C MET A 154 -21.40 -48.51 6.20
N ASP A 155 -22.68 -48.16 6.21
CA ASP A 155 -23.75 -48.98 5.63
C ASP A 155 -24.17 -48.36 4.29
N LEU A 156 -23.52 -48.80 3.22
CA LEU A 156 -23.75 -48.31 1.85
C LEU A 156 -25.12 -48.70 1.28
N ARG A 157 -25.87 -49.60 1.93
CA ARG A 157 -27.24 -49.97 1.51
C ARG A 157 -28.27 -49.03 2.13
N ARG A 158 -28.00 -48.55 3.35
CA ARG A 158 -28.85 -47.58 4.05
C ARG A 158 -28.51 -46.14 3.67
N TRP A 159 -27.25 -45.77 3.78
CA TRP A 159 -26.74 -44.44 3.47
C TRP A 159 -26.15 -44.49 2.07
N ARG A 160 -26.86 -43.86 1.12
CA ARG A 160 -26.77 -44.21 -0.29
C ARG A 160 -26.28 -43.03 -1.16
N PRO A 161 -24.98 -42.66 -1.11
CA PRO A 161 -24.41 -41.69 -2.05
C PRO A 161 -24.61 -42.12 -3.50
N TRP A 162 -24.95 -41.20 -4.40
CA TRP A 162 -25.05 -41.55 -5.83
C TRP A 162 -23.69 -41.91 -6.42
N ILE A 163 -22.66 -41.15 -6.05
CA ILE A 163 -21.27 -41.33 -6.49
C ILE A 163 -20.37 -41.52 -5.27
N LEU A 164 -19.44 -42.47 -5.35
CA LEU A 164 -18.31 -42.60 -4.42
C LEU A 164 -17.03 -42.18 -5.14
N VAL A 165 -16.20 -41.39 -4.48
CA VAL A 165 -14.85 -41.02 -4.91
C VAL A 165 -13.91 -41.45 -3.79
N ILE A 166 -13.07 -42.45 -4.04
CA ILE A 166 -12.26 -43.08 -3.00
C ILE A 166 -10.81 -43.11 -3.48
N GLU A 167 -9.90 -42.57 -2.66
CA GLU A 167 -8.47 -42.67 -2.93
C GLU A 167 -8.06 -44.15 -3.00
N ALA A 168 -7.30 -44.51 -4.03
CA ALA A 168 -7.05 -45.89 -4.41
C ALA A 168 -5.57 -46.20 -4.63
N THR A 169 -4.69 -45.35 -4.10
CA THR A 169 -3.24 -45.55 -4.11
C THR A 169 -2.67 -45.65 -2.70
N VAL A 170 -1.49 -46.24 -2.56
CA VAL A 170 -0.68 -46.11 -1.35
C VAL A 170 -0.24 -44.63 -1.24
N PRO A 171 -0.20 -44.04 -0.03
CA PRO A 171 0.21 -42.65 0.15
C PRO A 171 1.50 -42.30 -0.60
N ASN A 172 1.47 -41.19 -1.34
CA ASN A 172 2.59 -40.70 -2.16
C ASN A 172 3.16 -41.71 -3.18
N SER A 173 2.32 -42.60 -3.71
CA SER A 173 2.72 -43.66 -4.64
C SER A 173 1.71 -43.85 -5.77
N THR A 174 2.13 -44.46 -6.87
CA THR A 174 1.23 -44.90 -7.96
C THR A 174 0.76 -46.34 -7.78
N VAL A 175 1.16 -47.00 -6.70
CA VAL A 175 0.77 -48.38 -6.38
C VAL A 175 -0.67 -48.39 -5.89
N ALA A 176 -1.52 -49.19 -6.52
CA ALA A 176 -2.93 -49.29 -6.16
C ALA A 176 -3.16 -49.95 -4.79
N SER A 177 -4.09 -49.42 -3.99
CA SER A 177 -4.46 -49.89 -2.64
C SER A 177 -5.91 -50.39 -2.53
N HIS A 178 -6.71 -50.29 -3.61
CA HIS A 178 -8.16 -50.56 -3.56
C HIS A 178 -8.56 -52.02 -3.28
N ALA A 179 -7.65 -52.98 -3.44
CA ALA A 179 -7.96 -54.40 -3.25
C ALA A 179 -8.53 -54.71 -1.85
N ASP A 180 -8.11 -53.94 -0.84
CA ASP A 180 -8.50 -54.15 0.56
C ASP A 180 -9.92 -53.66 0.89
N TRP A 181 -10.49 -52.78 0.07
CA TRP A 181 -11.76 -52.13 0.37
C TRP A 181 -12.80 -52.19 -0.77
N GLU A 182 -12.39 -52.38 -2.03
CA GLU A 182 -13.31 -52.46 -3.18
C GLU A 182 -14.40 -53.54 -3.01
N PRO A 183 -14.13 -54.74 -2.44
CA PRO A 183 -15.18 -55.72 -2.20
C PRO A 183 -16.35 -55.19 -1.34
N LEU A 184 -16.11 -54.26 -0.41
CA LEU A 184 -17.15 -53.64 0.42
C LEU A 184 -18.04 -52.73 -0.42
N VAL A 185 -17.44 -51.96 -1.33
CA VAL A 185 -18.15 -51.07 -2.26
C VAL A 185 -19.01 -51.89 -3.23
N LEU A 186 -18.45 -52.95 -3.82
CA LEU A 186 -19.16 -53.84 -4.74
C LEU A 186 -20.28 -54.62 -4.05
N ALA A 187 -20.09 -55.08 -2.81
CA ALA A 187 -21.15 -55.73 -2.01
C ALA A 187 -22.30 -54.76 -1.66
N GLY A 188 -22.01 -53.45 -1.69
CA GLY A 188 -22.97 -52.37 -1.66
C GLY A 188 -23.71 -52.15 -2.98
N ASP A 189 -23.53 -52.94 -4.03
CA ASP A 189 -24.18 -52.74 -5.35
C ASP A 189 -23.83 -51.38 -5.98
N TYR A 190 -22.55 -51.02 -5.90
CA TYR A 190 -21.95 -49.92 -6.66
C TYR A 190 -21.20 -50.47 -7.88
N ARG A 191 -21.18 -49.69 -8.95
CA ARG A 191 -20.54 -50.03 -10.22
C ARG A 191 -19.34 -49.12 -10.46
N PHE A 192 -18.19 -49.71 -10.77
CA PHE A 192 -16.99 -48.98 -11.13
C PHE A 192 -17.24 -48.12 -12.38
N ALA A 193 -16.79 -46.86 -12.33
CA ALA A 193 -16.98 -45.89 -13.39
C ALA A 193 -15.65 -45.48 -14.04
N TYR A 194 -14.66 -45.12 -13.21
CA TYR A 194 -13.43 -44.50 -13.68
C TYR A 194 -12.32 -44.56 -12.62
N PHE A 195 -11.07 -44.47 -13.07
CA PHE A 195 -9.88 -44.29 -12.24
C PHE A 195 -9.02 -43.19 -12.86
N ASP A 196 -8.76 -42.13 -12.10
CA ASP A 196 -8.03 -40.95 -12.59
C ASP A 196 -6.51 -41.02 -12.38
N GLY A 197 -6.03 -42.13 -11.81
CA GLY A 197 -4.63 -42.31 -11.41
C GLY A 197 -4.40 -42.17 -9.90
N LEU A 198 -5.37 -41.61 -9.17
CA LEU A 198 -5.37 -41.41 -7.72
C LEU A 198 -6.67 -41.95 -7.10
N ASN A 199 -7.81 -41.46 -7.56
CA ASN A 199 -9.14 -41.77 -7.08
C ASN A 199 -9.89 -42.75 -8.00
N ARG A 200 -10.63 -43.69 -7.39
CA ARG A 200 -11.61 -44.54 -8.09
C ARG A 200 -13.02 -44.03 -7.85
N TYR A 201 -13.79 -44.01 -8.93
CA TYR A 201 -15.17 -43.55 -8.95
C TYR A 201 -16.11 -44.74 -9.08
N TYR A 202 -17.16 -44.74 -8.26
CA TYR A 202 -18.22 -45.73 -8.33
C TYR A 202 -19.58 -45.06 -8.29
N VAL A 203 -20.57 -45.69 -8.92
CA VAL A 203 -21.94 -45.18 -9.01
C VAL A 203 -22.89 -46.22 -8.45
N ALA A 204 -23.84 -45.80 -7.60
CA ALA A 204 -24.89 -46.67 -7.09
C ALA A 204 -25.69 -47.28 -8.26
N ALA A 205 -26.04 -48.55 -8.21
CA ALA A 205 -26.67 -49.24 -9.35
C ALA A 205 -27.94 -48.55 -9.88
N GLU A 206 -28.74 -47.95 -8.99
CA GLU A 206 -29.94 -47.18 -9.33
C GLU A 206 -29.66 -45.82 -10.01
N GLN A 207 -28.41 -45.35 -9.98
CA GLN A 207 -27.93 -44.12 -10.64
C GLN A 207 -27.05 -44.42 -11.87
N ALA A 208 -27.19 -45.61 -12.48
CA ALA A 208 -26.36 -46.06 -13.59
C ALA A 208 -26.29 -45.11 -14.80
N GLN A 209 -27.26 -44.20 -14.97
CA GLN A 209 -27.23 -43.15 -15.98
C GLN A 209 -26.04 -42.17 -15.82
N LEU A 210 -25.39 -42.12 -14.65
CA LEU A 210 -24.21 -41.29 -14.40
C LEU A 210 -22.90 -41.93 -14.92
N LEU A 211 -22.87 -43.26 -15.13
CA LEU A 211 -21.66 -43.97 -15.56
C LEU A 211 -21.04 -43.38 -16.84
N PRO A 212 -21.79 -43.14 -17.93
CA PRO A 212 -21.21 -42.57 -19.16
C PRO A 212 -20.66 -41.15 -18.97
N LEU A 213 -21.18 -40.41 -17.99
CA LEU A 213 -20.73 -39.05 -17.67
C LEU A 213 -19.42 -39.05 -16.87
N LEU A 214 -19.06 -40.16 -16.24
CA LEU A 214 -17.82 -40.31 -15.46
C LEU A 214 -16.73 -41.09 -16.21
N ALA A 215 -17.07 -41.77 -17.31
CA ALA A 215 -16.22 -42.76 -17.98
C ALA A 215 -14.92 -42.22 -18.61
N VAL A 216 -14.74 -40.89 -18.69
CA VAL A 216 -13.57 -40.24 -19.29
C VAL A 216 -13.07 -39.12 -18.39
N PRO A 217 -11.77 -38.76 -18.42
CA PRO A 217 -11.27 -37.61 -17.66
C PRO A 217 -11.96 -36.30 -18.08
N PRO A 218 -11.91 -35.27 -17.21
CA PRO A 218 -12.14 -33.88 -17.62
C PRO A 218 -11.29 -33.53 -18.85
N ASN A 219 -11.86 -32.77 -19.77
CA ASN A 219 -11.21 -32.43 -21.03
C ASN A 219 -11.69 -31.06 -21.56
N VAL A 220 -11.28 -30.73 -22.79
CA VAL A 220 -11.55 -29.43 -23.43
C VAL A 220 -13.03 -29.07 -23.54
N PHE A 221 -13.95 -30.05 -23.43
CA PHE A 221 -15.39 -29.80 -23.46
C PHE A 221 -15.98 -29.37 -22.10
N ASP A 222 -15.21 -29.42 -21.02
CA ASP A 222 -15.68 -29.10 -19.67
C ASP A 222 -15.54 -27.61 -19.31
N GLY A 223 -14.81 -26.83 -20.10
CA GLY A 223 -14.80 -25.36 -20.00
C GLY A 223 -14.28 -24.82 -18.67
N TYR A 224 -13.27 -25.47 -18.09
CA TYR A 224 -12.70 -25.11 -16.79
C TYR A 224 -11.27 -24.57 -16.88
N ILE A 225 -10.85 -23.87 -15.83
CA ILE A 225 -9.47 -23.53 -15.52
C ILE A 225 -9.17 -23.94 -14.08
N SER A 226 -7.91 -24.16 -13.74
CA SER A 226 -7.52 -24.40 -12.34
C SER A 226 -7.59 -23.11 -11.52
N TYR A 227 -7.86 -23.27 -10.22
CA TYR A 227 -7.82 -22.19 -9.24
C TYR A 227 -6.47 -21.47 -9.25
N HIS A 228 -5.36 -22.20 -9.39
CA HIS A 228 -4.03 -21.59 -9.48
C HIS A 228 -3.87 -20.68 -10.70
N LEU A 229 -4.44 -21.06 -11.85
CA LEU A 229 -4.41 -20.23 -13.06
C LEU A 229 -5.29 -18.98 -12.90
N ASP A 230 -6.52 -19.13 -12.38
CA ASP A 230 -7.41 -17.99 -12.07
C ASP A 230 -6.74 -17.02 -11.08
N HIS A 231 -6.16 -17.55 -10.00
CA HIS A 231 -5.45 -16.75 -9.00
C HIS A 231 -4.25 -16.00 -9.60
N ALA A 232 -3.46 -16.67 -10.45
CA ALA A 232 -2.34 -16.05 -11.13
C ALA A 232 -2.79 -14.90 -12.06
N TRP A 233 -3.84 -15.10 -12.84
CA TRP A 233 -4.40 -14.05 -13.70
C TRP A 233 -4.91 -12.85 -12.90
N ARG A 234 -5.69 -13.07 -11.85
CA ARG A 234 -6.16 -11.99 -10.96
C ARG A 234 -5.02 -11.22 -10.32
N THR A 235 -3.94 -11.93 -9.94
CA THR A 235 -2.74 -11.31 -9.37
C THR A 235 -2.05 -10.43 -10.41
N ILE A 236 -1.91 -10.91 -11.65
CA ILE A 236 -1.34 -10.13 -12.75
C ILE A 236 -2.17 -8.87 -13.02
N ASP A 237 -3.50 -8.98 -13.01
CA ASP A 237 -4.38 -7.83 -13.24
C ASP A 237 -4.25 -6.78 -12.12
N ASP A 238 -4.23 -7.21 -10.85
CA ASP A 238 -4.03 -6.32 -9.69
C ASP A 238 -2.65 -5.64 -9.73
N LEU A 239 -1.59 -6.41 -9.99
CA LEU A 239 -0.23 -5.86 -10.12
C LEU A 239 -0.12 -4.88 -11.29
N THR A 240 -0.76 -5.18 -12.42
CA THR A 240 -0.81 -4.28 -13.59
C THR A 240 -1.52 -2.97 -13.24
N GLY A 241 -2.64 -3.06 -12.51
CA GLY A 241 -3.38 -1.90 -12.02
C GLY A 241 -2.55 -1.04 -11.06
N ARG A 242 -1.87 -1.66 -10.10
CA ARG A 242 -0.96 -0.97 -9.16
C ARG A 242 0.21 -0.31 -9.89
N LEU A 243 0.81 -1.00 -10.87
CA LEU A 243 1.90 -0.44 -11.68
C LEU A 243 1.45 0.82 -12.44
N ALA A 244 0.28 0.77 -13.08
CA ALA A 244 -0.27 1.92 -13.78
C ALA A 244 -0.56 3.10 -12.84
N GLN A 245 -1.02 2.83 -11.60
CA GLN A 245 -1.22 3.86 -10.59
C GLN A 245 0.11 4.49 -10.14
N LEU A 246 1.13 3.66 -9.89
CA LEU A 246 2.46 4.15 -9.50
C LEU A 246 3.10 4.99 -10.61
N GLN A 247 2.96 4.60 -11.87
CA GLN A 247 3.44 5.38 -13.02
C GLN A 247 2.77 6.76 -13.09
N LYS A 248 1.45 6.83 -12.87
CA LYS A 248 0.74 8.12 -12.83
C LYS A 248 1.22 9.00 -11.68
N LEU A 249 1.41 8.44 -10.48
CA LEU A 249 1.93 9.16 -9.33
C LEU A 249 3.36 9.67 -9.58
N GLN A 250 4.21 8.84 -10.18
CA GLN A 250 5.57 9.22 -10.54
C GLN A 250 5.57 10.37 -11.56
N GLN A 251 4.73 10.30 -12.59
CA GLN A 251 4.63 11.36 -13.60
C GLN A 251 4.12 12.67 -13.00
N ALA A 252 3.11 12.61 -12.12
CA ALA A 252 2.60 13.79 -11.41
C ALA A 252 3.68 14.42 -10.50
N ALA A 253 4.44 13.58 -9.79
CA ALA A 253 5.55 14.06 -8.94
C ALA A 253 6.66 14.72 -9.77
N LEU A 254 7.03 14.12 -10.91
CA LEU A 254 8.01 14.71 -11.84
C LEU A 254 7.52 16.05 -12.41
N GLN A 255 6.24 16.16 -12.75
CA GLN A 255 5.65 17.41 -13.22
C GLN A 255 5.67 18.49 -12.13
N GLN A 256 5.27 18.15 -10.91
CA GLN A 256 5.32 19.06 -9.77
C GLN A 256 6.76 19.53 -9.48
N GLN A 257 7.74 18.63 -9.58
CA GLN A 257 9.15 18.96 -9.41
C GLN A 257 9.64 19.92 -10.51
N ALA A 258 9.23 19.69 -11.77
CA ALA A 258 9.57 20.58 -12.88
C ALA A 258 8.94 21.97 -12.71
N GLU A 259 7.68 22.05 -12.30
CA GLU A 259 6.98 23.31 -12.00
C GLU A 259 7.65 24.07 -10.86
N ALA A 260 7.99 23.37 -9.76
CA ALA A 260 8.70 23.97 -8.63
C ALA A 260 10.09 24.48 -9.03
N ALA A 261 10.82 23.72 -9.87
CA ALA A 261 12.12 24.14 -10.39
C ALA A 261 12.02 25.39 -11.28
N ALA A 262 10.99 25.46 -12.15
CA ALA A 262 10.73 26.62 -12.98
C ALA A 262 10.38 27.87 -12.15
N GLN A 263 9.52 27.72 -11.13
CA GLN A 263 9.20 28.79 -10.19
C GLN A 263 10.44 29.27 -9.44
N ALA A 264 11.26 28.36 -8.92
CA ALA A 264 12.50 28.68 -8.23
C ALA A 264 13.47 29.46 -9.14
N ALA A 265 13.61 29.05 -10.41
CA ALA A 265 14.42 29.78 -11.38
C ALA A 265 13.87 31.19 -11.67
N GLN A 266 12.56 31.35 -11.79
CA GLN A 266 11.92 32.65 -12.00
C GLN A 266 12.09 33.58 -10.79
N LEU A 267 11.94 33.05 -9.58
CA LEU A 267 12.19 33.77 -8.32
C LEU A 267 13.66 34.20 -8.23
N GLN A 268 14.60 33.31 -8.56
CA GLN A 268 16.01 33.63 -8.58
C GLN A 268 16.31 34.75 -9.60
N ALA A 269 15.78 34.66 -10.82
CA ALA A 269 15.92 35.71 -11.81
C ALA A 269 15.33 37.06 -11.36
N HIS A 270 14.18 37.05 -10.66
CA HIS A 270 13.61 38.25 -10.05
C HIS A 270 14.52 38.85 -8.97
N LEU A 271 15.07 38.01 -8.08
CA LEU A 271 16.02 38.45 -7.05
C LEU A 271 17.27 39.05 -7.67
N ASP A 272 17.82 38.43 -8.72
CA ASP A 272 18.99 38.92 -9.43
C ASP A 272 18.70 40.24 -10.15
N ALA A 273 17.53 40.39 -10.78
CA ALA A 273 17.09 41.65 -11.37
C ALA A 273 16.93 42.77 -10.32
N ILE A 274 16.35 42.44 -9.16
CA ILE A 274 16.25 43.38 -8.03
C ILE A 274 17.64 43.76 -7.53
N HIS A 275 18.56 42.81 -7.38
CA HIS A 275 19.94 43.05 -6.96
C HIS A 275 20.75 43.88 -7.96
N ALA A 276 20.48 43.73 -9.26
CA ALA A 276 21.11 44.49 -10.34
C ALA A 276 20.54 45.91 -10.49
N SER A 277 19.36 46.19 -9.93
CA SER A 277 18.67 47.48 -10.06
C SER A 277 19.47 48.66 -9.49
N THR A 278 19.28 49.85 -10.07
CA THR A 278 19.96 51.09 -9.65
C THR A 278 19.64 51.46 -8.21
N SER A 279 18.40 51.25 -7.75
CA SER A 279 18.00 51.48 -6.36
C SER A 279 18.75 50.56 -5.38
N TRP A 280 19.00 49.30 -5.76
CA TRP A 280 19.80 48.36 -4.96
C TRP A 280 21.28 48.73 -4.89
N ARG A 281 21.85 49.19 -6.01
CA ARG A 281 23.24 49.68 -6.07
C ARG A 281 23.44 50.97 -5.27
N VAL A 282 22.49 51.91 -5.32
CA VAL A 282 22.55 53.20 -4.59
C VAL A 282 22.40 53.00 -3.07
N THR A 283 21.57 52.06 -2.63
CA THR A 283 21.33 51.79 -1.19
C THR A 283 22.29 50.74 -0.59
N ARG A 284 23.21 50.19 -1.39
CA ARG A 284 24.20 49.19 -0.96
C ARG A 284 25.01 49.59 0.30
N PRO A 285 25.47 50.85 0.46
CA PRO A 285 26.20 51.26 1.66
C PRO A 285 25.33 51.27 2.93
N LEU A 286 24.07 51.72 2.81
CA LEU A 286 23.11 51.76 3.92
C LEU A 286 22.75 50.34 4.39
N ARG A 287 22.63 49.39 3.48
CA ARG A 287 22.35 47.98 3.82
C ARG A 287 23.55 47.24 4.39
N ALA A 288 24.76 47.55 3.94
CA ALA A 288 25.98 47.02 4.57
C ALA A 288 26.10 47.50 6.02
N ALA A 289 25.78 48.76 6.29
CA ALA A 289 25.67 49.29 7.65
C ALA A 289 24.56 48.59 8.47
N GLY A 290 23.38 48.36 7.87
CA GLY A 290 22.29 47.61 8.52
C GLY A 290 22.65 46.16 8.87
N ARG A 291 23.37 45.45 7.98
CA ARG A 291 23.85 44.08 8.26
C ARG A 291 24.91 44.05 9.36
N LEU A 292 25.82 45.03 9.42
CA LEU A 292 26.78 45.20 10.51
C LEU A 292 26.10 45.46 11.86
N ILE A 293 24.94 46.15 11.85
CA ILE A 293 24.11 46.35 13.05
C ILE A 293 23.43 45.04 13.46
N GLN A 294 22.86 44.28 12.51
CA GLN A 294 22.20 43.00 12.78
C GLN A 294 23.14 41.86 13.16
N SER A 295 24.36 41.82 12.62
CA SER A 295 25.38 40.81 12.97
C SER A 295 26.04 41.05 14.33
N GLY A 296 25.60 42.06 15.08
CA GLY A 296 26.15 42.40 16.39
C GLY A 296 27.52 43.08 16.36
N ALA A 297 28.14 43.23 15.18
CA ALA A 297 29.46 43.87 15.02
C ALA A 297 29.44 45.37 15.40
N VAL A 298 28.29 46.03 15.41
CA VAL A 298 28.16 47.42 15.86
C VAL A 298 28.07 47.55 17.38
N ARG A 299 27.77 46.46 18.13
CA ARG A 299 27.73 46.52 19.61
C ARG A 299 29.12 46.73 20.24
N THR A 300 30.21 46.56 19.49
CA THR A 300 31.59 46.79 19.96
C THR A 300 32.13 48.19 19.60
N VAL A 301 31.39 49.00 18.84
CA VAL A 301 31.86 50.32 18.39
C VAL A 301 31.28 51.44 19.28
N PRO A 302 32.11 52.28 19.92
CA PRO A 302 31.63 53.37 20.78
C PRO A 302 30.70 54.34 20.03
N ALA A 303 29.61 54.78 20.67
CA ALA A 303 28.61 55.67 20.07
C ALA A 303 29.18 57.00 19.52
N THR A 304 30.33 57.44 20.02
CA THR A 304 31.06 58.62 19.54
C THR A 304 31.69 58.40 18.16
N VAL A 305 32.24 57.22 17.90
CA VAL A 305 32.84 56.83 16.61
C VAL A 305 31.74 56.70 15.56
N LEU A 306 30.59 56.11 15.94
CA LEU A 306 29.43 55.97 15.06
C LEU A 306 28.89 57.35 14.61
N ARG A 307 28.77 58.30 15.54
CA ARG A 307 28.34 59.69 15.25
C ARG A 307 29.32 60.44 14.36
N ALA A 308 30.62 60.29 14.59
CA ALA A 308 31.65 60.92 13.77
C ALA A 308 31.68 60.34 12.33
N ALA A 309 31.53 59.03 12.20
CA ALA A 309 31.45 58.35 10.90
C ALA A 309 30.18 58.75 10.13
N LEU A 310 29.01 58.78 10.79
CA LEU A 310 27.74 59.27 10.22
C LEU A 310 27.84 60.71 9.76
N ARG A 311 28.46 61.59 10.56
CA ARG A 311 28.68 62.99 10.20
C ARG A 311 29.58 63.11 8.96
N ARG A 312 30.67 62.34 8.88
CA ARG A 312 31.57 62.34 7.72
C ARG A 312 30.91 61.80 6.45
N THR A 313 30.15 60.71 6.55
CA THR A 313 29.42 60.12 5.41
C THR A 313 28.29 61.01 4.93
N LEU A 314 27.52 61.64 5.83
CA LEU A 314 26.48 62.60 5.46
C LEU A 314 27.06 63.85 4.78
N VAL A 315 28.23 64.34 5.22
CA VAL A 315 28.91 65.47 4.59
C VAL A 315 29.46 65.10 3.21
N THR A 316 30.04 63.90 3.04
CA THR A 316 30.53 63.44 1.73
C THR A 316 29.38 63.16 0.76
N LEU A 317 28.27 62.58 1.22
CA LEU A 317 27.04 62.42 0.43
C LEU A 317 26.42 63.78 0.04
N ALA A 318 26.50 64.79 0.90
CA ALA A 318 26.04 66.15 0.59
C ALA A 318 26.92 66.87 -0.44
N GLN A 319 28.18 66.43 -0.60
CA GLN A 319 29.12 66.94 -1.61
C GLN A 319 29.00 66.21 -2.97
N TRP A 320 28.30 65.07 -3.04
CA TRP A 320 28.00 64.39 -4.30
C TRP A 320 26.93 65.13 -5.10
N THR A 321 27.36 65.80 -6.18
CA THR A 321 26.56 66.68 -7.03
C THR A 321 25.25 66.09 -7.57
N PRO A 322 25.19 64.81 -8.01
CA PRO A 322 23.95 64.20 -8.50
C PRO A 322 22.92 63.98 -7.38
N LEU A 323 23.38 63.50 -6.22
CA LEU A 323 22.56 63.26 -5.04
C LEU A 323 22.00 64.57 -4.49
N ARG A 324 22.80 65.63 -4.50
CA ARG A 324 22.38 66.98 -4.09
C ARG A 324 21.25 67.52 -4.96
N ARG A 325 21.25 67.28 -6.28
CA ARG A 325 20.16 67.73 -7.17
C ARG A 325 18.84 67.02 -6.87
N VAL A 326 18.87 65.70 -6.70
CA VAL A 326 17.67 64.89 -6.42
C VAL A 326 17.11 65.16 -5.01
N THR A 327 17.99 65.24 -4.00
CA THR A 327 17.58 65.54 -2.62
C THR A 327 17.01 66.95 -2.50
N PHE A 328 17.60 67.98 -3.12
CA PHE A 328 17.01 69.33 -3.12
C PHE A 328 15.69 69.41 -3.89
N ALA A 329 15.55 68.66 -5.00
CA ALA A 329 14.29 68.59 -5.73
C ALA A 329 13.15 67.96 -4.91
N LEU A 330 13.45 66.90 -4.16
CA LEU A 330 12.50 66.25 -3.24
C LEU A 330 12.20 67.12 -2.00
N LEU A 331 13.22 67.76 -1.41
CA LEU A 331 13.07 68.64 -0.25
C LEU A 331 12.24 69.89 -0.57
N ARG A 332 12.30 70.41 -1.81
CA ARG A 332 11.44 71.50 -2.27
C ARG A 332 9.96 71.12 -2.34
N ARG A 333 9.62 69.83 -2.46
CA ARG A 333 8.23 69.34 -2.44
C ARG A 333 7.70 69.09 -1.02
N ALA A 334 8.55 69.15 0.01
CA ALA A 334 8.18 68.92 1.41
C ALA A 334 8.82 69.96 2.34
N PRO A 335 8.23 71.17 2.47
CA PRO A 335 8.85 72.31 3.17
C PRO A 335 9.09 72.07 4.67
N ALA A 336 8.28 71.21 5.32
CA ALA A 336 8.48 70.84 6.73
C ALA A 336 9.77 70.02 6.95
N LEU A 337 10.11 69.13 6.01
CA LEU A 337 11.35 68.35 6.02
C LEU A 337 12.55 69.24 5.71
N GLN A 338 12.42 70.17 4.78
CA GLN A 338 13.46 71.15 4.48
C GLN A 338 13.87 71.97 5.70
N ARG A 339 12.90 72.46 6.49
CA ARG A 339 13.18 73.22 7.73
C ARG A 339 13.90 72.36 8.77
N ARG A 340 13.49 71.10 8.97
CA ARG A 340 14.13 70.20 9.93
C ARG A 340 15.56 69.83 9.51
N CYS A 341 15.79 69.58 8.22
CA CYS A 341 17.13 69.29 7.70
C CYS A 341 18.07 70.51 7.79
N LEU A 342 17.58 71.72 7.49
CA LEU A 342 18.36 72.95 7.63
C LEU A 342 18.65 73.30 9.09
N ALA A 343 17.66 73.14 9.98
CA ALA A 343 17.85 73.34 11.43
C ALA A 343 18.88 72.36 12.00
N TRP A 344 18.82 71.09 11.58
CA TRP A 344 19.81 70.08 11.96
C TRP A 344 21.20 70.40 11.39
N TYR A 345 21.30 70.83 10.12
CA TYR A 345 22.57 71.23 9.51
C TYR A 345 23.19 72.45 10.22
N ALA A 346 22.38 73.44 10.60
CA ALA A 346 22.81 74.60 11.38
C ALA A 346 23.32 74.21 12.78
N ALA A 347 22.61 73.31 13.48
CA ALA A 347 23.03 72.80 14.79
C ALA A 347 24.34 72.00 14.71
N VAL A 348 24.55 71.23 13.63
CA VAL A 348 25.76 70.42 13.41
C VAL A 348 26.96 71.27 12.98
N ARG A 349 26.76 72.45 12.38
CA ARG A 349 27.88 73.31 11.95
C ARG A 349 28.51 74.13 13.08
N GLY A 350 27.85 74.23 14.24
CA GLY A 350 28.36 75.00 15.37
C GLY A 350 28.35 76.50 15.06
N ALA A 351 27.44 77.24 15.68
CA ALA A 351 27.34 78.68 15.52
C ALA A 351 28.58 79.38 16.09
N SER A 352 29.49 79.81 15.22
CA SER A 352 30.44 80.88 15.54
C SER A 352 29.76 82.22 15.22
N SER A 353 29.31 82.90 16.26
CA SER A 353 28.77 84.26 16.21
C SER A 353 29.91 85.25 15.96
N GLU A 354 30.18 85.62 14.72
CA GLU A 354 30.93 86.83 14.43
C GLU A 354 30.01 88.05 14.47
N ILE A 355 30.43 89.02 15.27
CA ILE A 355 29.75 90.28 15.59
C ILE A 355 29.55 91.08 14.28
N VAL A 356 28.29 91.39 13.95
CA VAL A 356 27.94 92.23 12.80
C VAL A 356 28.26 93.69 13.14
N PRO A 357 29.06 94.43 12.34
CA PRO A 357 29.32 95.85 12.58
C PRO A 357 28.04 96.68 12.41
N PRO A 358 27.84 97.76 13.20
CA PRO A 358 26.64 98.59 13.12
C PRO A 358 26.55 99.29 11.75
N GLY A 359 25.36 99.21 11.12
CA GLY A 359 25.06 99.83 9.82
C GLY A 359 24.67 98.86 8.68
N VAL A 360 24.65 97.54 8.92
CA VAL A 360 24.26 96.54 7.91
C VAL A 360 22.78 96.14 8.07
N PRO A 361 21.94 96.21 7.00
CA PRO A 361 20.55 95.80 7.07
C PRO A 361 20.37 94.33 7.51
N PRO A 362 19.38 94.01 8.37
CA PRO A 362 19.20 92.66 8.93
C PRO A 362 19.09 91.55 7.88
N ALA A 363 18.53 91.86 6.71
CA ALA A 363 18.39 90.92 5.60
C ALA A 363 19.73 90.41 5.05
N LEU A 364 20.83 91.16 5.23
CA LEU A 364 22.15 90.84 4.66
C LEU A 364 23.15 90.32 5.72
N ALA A 365 22.74 90.23 6.99
CA ALA A 365 23.61 89.84 8.10
C ALA A 365 24.16 88.40 7.99
N HIS A 366 23.45 87.53 7.27
CA HIS A 366 23.83 86.13 7.06
C HIS A 366 24.86 85.92 5.92
N LEU A 367 25.19 86.98 5.16
CA LEU A 367 26.13 86.89 4.05
C LEU A 367 27.57 87.18 4.51
N PRO A 368 28.58 86.42 4.01
CA PRO A 368 29.99 86.74 4.24
C PRO A 368 30.34 88.14 3.72
N GLN A 369 31.32 88.81 4.34
CA GLN A 369 31.70 90.18 3.98
C GLN A 369 32.10 90.33 2.50
N SER A 370 32.73 89.30 1.92
CA SER A 370 33.07 89.25 0.49
C SER A 370 31.85 89.29 -0.42
N ALA A 371 30.77 88.58 -0.07
CA ALA A 371 29.52 88.57 -0.82
C ALA A 371 28.77 89.91 -0.73
N ARG A 372 28.84 90.59 0.43
CA ARG A 372 28.26 91.93 0.62
C ARG A 372 28.95 93.00 -0.23
N ARG A 373 30.28 92.92 -0.40
CA ARG A 373 31.04 93.82 -1.29
C ARG A 373 30.64 93.67 -2.76
N VAL A 374 30.50 92.44 -3.23
CA VAL A 374 30.10 92.15 -4.62
C VAL A 374 28.67 92.65 -4.89
N LEU A 375 27.74 92.48 -3.95
CA LEU A 375 26.38 93.00 -4.08
C LEU A 375 26.36 94.54 -4.14
N ALA A 376 27.15 95.22 -3.30
CA ALA A 376 27.26 96.68 -3.31
C ALA A 376 27.89 97.23 -4.60
N ASP A 377 28.82 96.51 -5.22
CA ASP A 377 29.39 96.88 -6.52
C ASP A 377 28.40 96.66 -7.67
N LEU A 378 27.50 95.67 -7.57
CA LEU A 378 26.44 95.42 -8.56
C LEU A 378 25.26 96.40 -8.47
N GLU A 379 25.03 96.97 -7.29
CA GLU A 379 23.96 97.95 -7.04
C GLU A 379 24.38 99.41 -7.34
N ARG A 380 25.66 99.66 -7.70
CA ARG A 380 26.08 100.97 -8.19
C ARG A 380 25.46 101.26 -9.56
N PRO A 381 24.75 102.38 -9.74
CA PRO A 381 24.27 102.79 -11.06
C PRO A 381 25.48 103.14 -11.96
N PRO A 382 25.40 102.87 -13.28
CA PRO A 382 26.47 103.20 -14.21
C PRO A 382 26.67 104.72 -14.29
N GLN A 383 27.93 105.17 -14.33
CA GLN A 383 28.28 106.57 -14.57
C GLN A 383 27.87 106.97 -16.00
N PRO A 384 27.26 108.14 -16.21
CA PRO A 384 27.06 108.69 -17.55
C PRO A 384 28.38 109.29 -18.05
N ASP A 385 28.68 109.05 -19.33
CA ASP A 385 29.90 109.42 -20.09
C ASP A 385 31.16 108.58 -19.83
N ASP A 386 31.36 107.53 -20.65
CA ASP A 386 32.33 107.63 -21.73
C ASP A 386 32.10 106.54 -22.80
N ARG A 387 32.40 106.91 -24.05
CA ARG A 387 32.35 106.09 -25.26
C ARG A 387 33.45 105.03 -25.31
#